data_AF-A0A3D1BFH6-F1
#
_entry.id   AF-A0A3D1BFH6-F1
#
_cell.length_a   1.000
_cell.length_b   1.000
_cell.length_c   1.000
_cell.angle_alpha   90.00
_cell.angle_beta   90.00
_cell.angle_gamma   90.00
#
_symmetry.space_group_name_H-M   'P 1'
#
loop_
_entity.id
_entity.type
_entity.pdbx_description
1 polymer ?
#
loop_
_entity_poly.entity_id
_entity_poly.type
_entity_poly.pdbx_seq_one_letter_code
_entity_poly.pdbx_strand_id
1 'polypeptide(L)'
;MTAIRNTDFSFTGQTAAYHGKVRDMYTIGDDLMVAVVSDRISAFDVVMPRGIPFKGQVLNGVASHFLDAVGDIVPTWNVATPDPNVTVGHKCEPIRLEMVIRGYLTGHAWRQYKAGHRTLCGVPMPEGMKEHDRFPEPIITPATKAEEGHDENISFEEAVNI
;
A
#
# COMPACT_ATOMS: atom_id res chain seq x y z
N MET A 1 9.16 18.30 19.04
CA MET A 1 8.26 18.48 17.88
C MET A 1 7.08 17.54 18.03
N THR A 2 5.88 18.00 17.70
CA THR A 2 4.63 17.26 17.92
C THR A 2 4.31 16.42 16.69
N ALA A 3 4.05 15.13 16.87
CA ALA A 3 3.67 14.22 15.79
C ALA A 3 2.27 14.54 15.26
N ILE A 4 2.09 14.55 13.93
CA ILE A 4 0.79 14.74 13.29
C ILE A 4 0.01 13.42 13.41
N ARG A 5 -0.90 13.32 14.38
CA ARG A 5 -1.65 12.08 14.62
C ARG A 5 -3.02 12.04 13.97
N ASN A 6 -3.64 13.18 13.72
CA ASN A 6 -4.93 13.27 13.06
C ASN A 6 -5.02 14.63 12.39
N THR A 7 -5.76 14.68 11.29
CA THR A 7 -6.16 15.94 10.68
C THR A 7 -7.68 16.02 10.59
N ASP A 8 -8.18 17.24 10.73
CA ASP A 8 -9.62 17.54 10.65
C ASP A 8 -9.82 18.77 9.76
N PHE A 9 -9.29 18.68 8.54
CA PHE A 9 -9.42 19.75 7.56
C PHE A 9 -10.83 19.77 6.98
N SER A 10 -11.26 20.98 6.61
CA SER A 10 -12.46 21.24 5.84
C SER A 10 -12.06 22.11 4.65
N PHE A 11 -11.86 21.46 3.50
CA PHE A 11 -11.46 22.14 2.28
C PHE A 11 -12.68 22.68 1.51
N THR A 12 -12.49 23.75 0.75
CA THR A 12 -13.51 24.22 -0.19
C THR A 12 -13.81 23.13 -1.21
N GLY A 13 -15.09 22.79 -1.37
CA GLY A 13 -15.52 21.74 -2.30
C GLY A 13 -15.27 20.31 -1.80
N GLN A 14 -14.94 20.11 -0.52
CA GLN A 14 -14.79 18.77 0.06
C GLN A 14 -16.12 18.00 0.01
N THR A 15 -16.09 16.79 -0.53
CA THR A 15 -17.26 15.90 -0.67
C THR A 15 -17.27 14.76 0.35
N ALA A 16 -16.10 14.28 0.77
CA ALA A 16 -15.97 13.24 1.80
C ALA A 16 -14.60 13.30 2.49
N ALA A 17 -14.52 12.67 3.67
CA ALA A 17 -13.29 12.43 4.39
C ALA A 17 -13.24 10.99 4.90
N TYR A 18 -12.07 10.36 4.85
CA TYR A 18 -11.81 9.01 5.34
C TYR A 18 -10.48 8.95 6.09
N HIS A 19 -10.52 8.49 7.34
CA HIS A 19 -9.34 8.38 8.21
C HIS A 19 -8.91 6.92 8.31
N GLY A 20 -7.89 6.55 7.54
CA GLY A 20 -7.29 5.23 7.58
C GLY A 20 -6.29 5.08 8.74
N LYS A 21 -5.64 3.90 8.83
CA LYS A 21 -4.64 3.61 9.87
C LYS A 21 -3.52 4.66 9.93
N VAL A 22 -3.05 5.14 8.77
CA VAL A 22 -1.89 6.06 8.67
C VAL A 22 -2.08 7.26 7.75
N ARG A 23 -3.17 7.32 6.97
CA ARG A 23 -3.45 8.41 6.03
C ARG A 23 -4.87 8.93 6.27
N ASP A 24 -5.01 10.25 6.21
CA ASP A 24 -6.30 10.93 6.22
C ASP A 24 -6.56 11.41 4.78
N MET A 25 -7.66 10.97 4.19
CA MET A 25 -8.00 11.16 2.79
C MET A 25 -9.20 12.08 2.67
N TYR A 26 -9.15 13.07 1.78
CA TYR A 26 -10.22 14.03 1.55
C TYR A 26 -10.53 14.07 0.05
N THR A 27 -11.80 13.89 -0.34
CA THR A 27 -12.21 14.05 -1.74
C THR A 27 -12.69 15.48 -1.99
N ILE A 28 -12.25 16.09 -3.09
CA ILE A 28 -12.58 17.47 -3.46
C ILE A 28 -13.27 17.44 -4.81
N GLY A 29 -14.50 17.96 -4.87
CA GLY A 29 -15.35 17.86 -6.05
C GLY A 29 -15.54 16.40 -6.48
N ASP A 30 -15.46 16.18 -7.79
CA ASP A 30 -15.72 14.88 -8.41
C ASP A 30 -14.46 14.09 -8.77
N ASP A 31 -13.31 14.76 -8.93
CA ASP A 31 -12.13 14.23 -9.62
C ASP A 31 -10.82 14.36 -8.82
N LEU A 32 -10.81 15.03 -7.67
CA LEU A 32 -9.60 15.22 -6.87
C LEU A 32 -9.66 14.53 -5.51
N MET A 33 -8.47 14.13 -5.05
CA MET A 33 -8.23 13.52 -3.76
C MET A 33 -6.97 14.13 -3.12
N VAL A 34 -7.07 14.47 -1.84
CA VAL A 34 -5.97 14.94 -1.01
C VAL A 34 -5.65 13.85 0.01
N ALA A 35 -4.41 13.35 -0.02
CA ALA A 35 -3.88 12.42 0.95
C ALA A 35 -2.96 13.16 1.93
N VAL A 36 -3.32 13.17 3.20
CA VAL A 36 -2.46 13.64 4.28
C VAL A 36 -1.85 12.45 5.00
N VAL A 37 -0.54 12.28 4.87
CA VAL A 37 0.21 11.19 5.48
C VAL A 37 0.59 11.56 6.91
N SER A 38 -0.05 10.89 7.87
CA SER A 38 0.18 11.15 9.29
C SER A 38 1.45 10.48 9.83
N ASP A 39 1.82 10.87 11.05
CA ASP A 39 2.87 10.23 11.84
C ASP A 39 2.37 9.01 12.62
N ARG A 40 1.10 8.59 12.43
CA ARG A 40 0.59 7.34 13.01
C ARG A 40 1.36 6.14 12.47
N ILE A 41 1.53 5.13 13.29
CA ILE A 41 2.10 3.83 12.92
C ILE A 41 1.18 2.73 13.44
N SER A 42 1.05 1.65 12.68
CA SER A 42 0.30 0.48 13.10
C SER A 42 1.18 -0.77 13.05
N ALA A 43 0.96 -1.68 13.98
CA ALA A 43 1.49 -3.04 13.92
C ALA A 43 0.42 -4.01 14.42
N PHE A 44 0.35 -5.20 13.81
CA PHE A 44 -0.68 -6.20 14.11
C PHE A 44 -2.10 -5.63 14.08
N ASP A 45 -2.39 -4.82 13.06
CA ASP A 45 -3.65 -4.11 12.85
C ASP A 45 -4.10 -3.11 13.93
N VAL A 46 -3.24 -2.81 14.91
CA VAL A 46 -3.49 -1.81 15.94
C VAL A 46 -2.68 -0.54 15.68
N VAL A 47 -3.35 0.61 15.67
CA VAL A 47 -2.72 1.92 15.60
C VAL A 47 -2.12 2.28 16.95
N MET A 48 -0.85 2.64 16.97
CA MET A 48 -0.11 2.93 18.21
C MET A 48 -0.55 4.27 18.84
N PRO A 49 -0.51 4.37 20.18
CA PRO A 49 -0.94 5.57 20.89
C PRO A 49 0.04 6.76 20.72
N ARG A 50 1.27 6.51 20.26
CA ARG A 50 2.25 7.56 19.97
C ARG A 50 2.64 7.49 18.49
N GLY A 51 2.60 8.65 17.84
CA GLY A 51 3.13 8.80 16.49
C GLY A 51 4.65 8.88 16.49
N ILE A 52 5.26 8.63 15.34
CA ILE A 52 6.69 8.81 15.10
C ILE A 52 6.84 10.15 14.37
N PRO A 53 7.36 11.22 15.02
CA PRO A 53 7.50 12.52 14.37
C PRO A 53 8.22 12.41 13.03
N PHE A 54 7.71 13.11 12.02
CA PHE A 54 8.24 13.15 10.65
C PHE A 54 8.11 11.88 9.82
N LYS A 55 7.54 10.81 10.37
CA LYS A 55 7.27 9.58 9.60
C LYS A 55 6.41 9.88 8.37
N GLY A 56 5.39 10.72 8.52
CA GLY A 56 4.52 11.07 7.40
C GLY A 56 5.27 11.73 6.25
N GLN A 57 6.22 12.62 6.57
CA GLN A 57 7.05 13.31 5.59
C GLN A 57 7.94 12.35 4.82
N VAL A 58 8.62 11.46 5.54
CA VAL A 58 9.49 10.45 4.93
C VAL A 58 8.69 9.54 4.00
N LEU A 59 7.54 9.03 4.45
CA LEU A 59 6.74 8.10 3.64
C LEU A 59 6.09 8.77 2.43
N ASN A 60 5.61 10.00 2.57
CA ASN A 60 5.04 10.76 1.45
C ASN A 60 6.11 11.14 0.42
N GLY A 61 7.32 11.49 0.87
CA GLY A 61 8.46 11.73 -0.01
C GLY A 61 8.89 10.48 -0.78
N VAL A 62 8.98 9.32 -0.11
CA VAL A 62 9.25 8.04 -0.77
C VAL A 62 8.16 7.70 -1.79
N ALA A 63 6.88 7.89 -1.44
CA ALA A 63 5.77 7.65 -2.35
C ALA A 63 5.84 8.56 -3.59
N SER A 64 6.05 9.86 -3.39
CA SER A 64 6.17 10.85 -4.48
C SER A 64 7.32 10.48 -5.42
N HIS A 65 8.50 10.15 -4.86
CA HIS A 65 9.66 9.73 -5.65
C HIS A 65 9.36 8.54 -6.56
N PHE A 66 8.72 7.49 -6.04
CA PHE A 66 8.44 6.29 -6.83
C PHE A 66 7.28 6.48 -7.82
N LEU A 67 6.29 7.32 -7.51
CA LEU A 67 5.23 7.68 -8.46
C LEU A 67 5.80 8.44 -9.67
N ASP A 68 6.73 9.36 -9.43
CA ASP A 68 7.40 10.09 -10.50
C ASP A 68 8.32 9.16 -11.32
N ALA A 69 9.03 8.24 -10.66
CA ALA A 69 9.97 7.33 -11.30
C ALA A 69 9.33 6.29 -12.25
N VAL A 70 8.00 6.10 -12.17
CA VAL A 70 7.25 5.19 -13.06
C VAL A 70 6.29 5.92 -13.98
N GLY A 71 6.25 7.25 -13.95
CA GLY A 71 5.27 8.05 -14.67
C GLY A 71 5.36 7.95 -16.19
N ASP A 72 6.50 7.51 -16.73
CA ASP A 72 6.72 7.21 -18.14
C ASP A 72 6.31 5.77 -18.54
N ILE A 73 6.06 4.90 -17.56
CA ILE A 73 5.67 3.50 -17.75
C ILE A 73 4.16 3.32 -17.58
N VAL A 74 3.58 3.94 -16.56
CA VAL A 74 2.16 3.80 -16.20
C VAL A 74 1.61 5.14 -15.66
N PRO A 75 0.40 5.55 -16.04
CA PRO A 75 -0.24 6.72 -15.45
C PRO A 75 -0.33 6.57 -13.94
N THR A 76 0.03 7.63 -13.21
CA THR A 76 -0.11 7.68 -11.77
C THR A 76 -1.18 8.68 -11.37
N TRP A 77 -1.75 8.51 -10.18
CA TRP A 77 -2.76 9.42 -9.65
C TRP A 77 -2.17 10.77 -9.19
N ASN A 78 -0.85 10.87 -9.00
CA ASN A 78 -0.18 12.04 -8.44
C ASN A 78 -0.30 13.26 -9.36
N VAL A 79 -0.74 14.39 -8.82
CA VAL A 79 -0.77 15.68 -9.52
C VAL A 79 0.24 16.65 -8.90
N ALA A 80 0.32 16.71 -7.57
CA ALA A 80 1.23 17.60 -6.87
C ALA A 80 1.51 17.16 -5.42
N THR A 81 2.69 17.50 -4.91
CA THR A 81 3.09 17.31 -3.51
C THR A 81 3.37 18.67 -2.86
N PRO A 82 2.33 19.45 -2.49
CA PRO A 82 2.50 20.84 -2.05
C PRO A 82 3.11 20.98 -0.64
N ASP A 83 3.12 19.91 0.14
CA ASP A 83 3.70 19.86 1.48
C ASP A 83 4.36 18.50 1.71
N PRO A 84 5.43 18.39 2.51
CA PRO A 84 6.07 17.11 2.82
C PRO A 84 5.12 16.00 3.28
N ASN A 85 3.99 16.31 3.93
CA ASN A 85 2.99 15.34 4.38
C ASN A 85 1.81 15.16 3.40
N VAL A 86 1.72 15.92 2.31
CA VAL A 86 0.52 16.01 1.48
C VAL A 86 0.80 15.61 0.03
N THR A 87 -0.04 14.73 -0.51
CA THR A 87 -0.15 14.46 -1.95
C THR A 87 -1.55 14.83 -2.41
N VAL A 88 -1.64 15.58 -3.52
CA VAL A 88 -2.88 15.88 -4.23
C VAL A 88 -2.85 15.11 -5.54
N GLY A 89 -3.96 14.46 -5.86
CA GLY A 89 -4.03 13.66 -7.07
C GLY A 89 -5.46 13.41 -7.54
N HIS A 90 -5.57 12.66 -8.62
CA HIS A 90 -6.85 12.26 -9.18
C HIS A 90 -7.57 11.28 -8.24
N LYS A 91 -8.88 11.48 -8.05
CA LYS A 91 -9.75 10.49 -7.42
C LYS A 91 -9.89 9.32 -8.39
N CYS A 92 -9.45 8.14 -7.94
CA CYS A 92 -9.53 6.91 -8.71
C CYS A 92 -10.50 5.93 -8.07
N GLU A 93 -11.13 5.09 -8.89
CA GLU A 93 -11.79 3.88 -8.42
C GLU A 93 -10.73 2.77 -8.28
N PRO A 94 -10.48 2.26 -7.06
CA PRO A 94 -9.44 1.26 -6.85
C PRO A 94 -9.88 -0.11 -7.34
N ILE A 95 -9.04 -0.78 -8.11
CA ILE A 95 -9.15 -2.22 -8.33
C ILE A 95 -8.89 -2.92 -6.99
N ARG A 96 -9.80 -3.79 -6.56
CA ARG A 96 -9.77 -4.44 -5.24
C ARG A 96 -8.80 -5.64 -5.19
N LEU A 97 -7.57 -5.39 -5.62
CA LEU A 97 -6.50 -6.35 -5.79
C LEU A 97 -5.22 -5.84 -5.13
N GLU A 98 -4.60 -6.65 -4.30
CA GLU A 98 -3.24 -6.40 -3.82
C GLU A 98 -2.23 -7.09 -4.75
N MET A 99 -1.57 -6.30 -5.60
CA MET A 99 -0.54 -6.78 -6.52
C MET A 99 0.82 -6.91 -5.80
N VAL A 100 1.05 -8.03 -5.13
CA VAL A 100 2.30 -8.27 -4.38
C VAL A 100 3.36 -8.91 -5.26
N ILE A 101 4.50 -8.25 -5.43
CA ILE A 101 5.68 -8.78 -6.12
C ILE A 101 6.73 -9.16 -5.08
N ARG A 102 7.28 -10.37 -5.17
CA ARG A 102 8.28 -10.89 -4.23
C ARG A 102 9.60 -11.20 -4.92
N GLY A 103 10.64 -10.47 -4.54
CA GLY A 103 12.02 -10.80 -4.94
C GLY A 103 12.74 -11.78 -4.00
N TYR A 104 12.22 -11.96 -2.78
CA TYR A 104 12.86 -12.77 -1.73
C TYR A 104 11.83 -13.60 -0.96
N LEU A 105 12.25 -14.80 -0.52
CA LEU A 105 11.42 -15.72 0.27
C LEU A 105 11.38 -15.28 1.73
N THR A 106 10.40 -14.43 2.08
CA THR A 106 10.23 -13.92 3.45
C THR A 106 8.75 -13.72 3.81
N GLY A 107 8.49 -13.40 5.08
CA GLY A 107 7.15 -13.11 5.59
C GLY A 107 6.18 -14.28 5.36
N HIS A 108 5.01 -13.98 4.79
CA HIS A 108 4.00 -14.99 4.49
C HIS A 108 4.52 -16.11 3.58
N ALA A 109 5.29 -15.79 2.54
CA ALA A 109 5.81 -16.79 1.60
C ALA A 109 6.73 -17.81 2.29
N TRP A 110 7.62 -17.35 3.18
CA TRP A 110 8.46 -18.25 3.96
C TRP A 110 7.66 -19.13 4.91
N ARG A 111 6.62 -18.61 5.57
CA ARG A 111 5.77 -19.42 6.45
C ARG A 111 5.11 -20.58 5.70
N GLN A 112 4.60 -20.32 4.49
CA GLN A 112 4.04 -21.37 3.63
C GLN A 112 5.12 -22.38 3.19
N TYR A 113 6.28 -21.88 2.75
CA TYR A 113 7.39 -22.74 2.32
C TYR A 113 7.90 -23.66 3.44
N LYS A 114 8.07 -23.11 4.64
CA LYS A 114 8.50 -23.84 5.84
C LYS A 114 7.45 -24.86 6.29
N ALA A 115 6.17 -24.62 6.06
CA ALA A 115 5.09 -25.56 6.29
C ALA A 115 5.04 -26.71 5.26
N GLY A 116 5.93 -26.71 4.26
CA GLY A 116 6.04 -27.75 3.24
C GLY A 116 5.37 -27.40 1.92
N HIS A 117 4.71 -26.24 1.81
CA HIS A 117 4.14 -25.80 0.54
C HIS A 117 5.24 -25.40 -0.44
N ARG A 118 5.01 -25.66 -1.73
CA ARG A 118 5.94 -25.32 -2.83
C ARG A 118 5.29 -24.51 -3.93
N THR A 119 4.07 -24.05 -3.69
CA THR A 119 3.32 -23.17 -4.57
C THR A 119 2.68 -22.09 -3.72
N LEU A 120 2.67 -20.86 -4.22
CA LEU A 120 2.00 -19.72 -3.60
C LEU A 120 1.28 -18.94 -4.69
N CYS A 121 -0.04 -18.72 -4.55
CA CYS A 121 -0.85 -18.03 -5.57
C CYS A 121 -0.72 -18.66 -6.97
N GLY A 122 -0.64 -19.99 -7.06
CA GLY A 122 -0.42 -20.70 -8.33
C GLY A 122 1.03 -20.68 -8.85
N VAL A 123 1.93 -19.92 -8.24
CA VAL A 123 3.33 -19.80 -8.67
C VAL A 123 4.24 -20.77 -7.89
N PRO A 124 5.06 -21.59 -8.56
CA PRO A 124 5.99 -22.49 -7.87
C PRO A 124 7.10 -21.74 -7.15
N MET A 125 7.45 -22.21 -5.95
CA MET A 125 8.63 -21.80 -5.19
C MET A 125 9.71 -22.87 -5.36
N PRO A 126 10.92 -22.52 -5.86
CA PRO A 126 12.00 -23.49 -6.06
C PRO A 126 12.34 -24.30 -4.81
N GLU A 127 12.74 -25.55 -5.03
CA GLU A 127 13.21 -26.42 -3.94
C GLU A 127 14.54 -25.95 -3.34
N GLY A 128 14.80 -26.38 -2.11
CA GLY A 128 16.06 -26.13 -1.41
C GLY A 128 16.29 -24.68 -0.95
N MET A 129 15.34 -23.77 -1.18
CA MET A 129 15.41 -22.39 -0.70
C MET A 129 15.41 -22.31 0.84
N LYS A 130 16.09 -21.28 1.35
CA LYS A 130 16.17 -20.90 2.76
C LYS A 130 15.46 -19.57 3.00
N GLU A 131 15.20 -19.27 4.27
CA GLU A 131 14.62 -17.99 4.65
C GLU A 131 15.49 -16.83 4.16
N HIS A 132 14.85 -15.85 3.50
CA HIS A 132 15.48 -14.68 2.87
C HIS A 132 16.29 -14.96 1.61
N ASP A 133 16.26 -16.17 1.04
CA ASP A 133 16.85 -16.40 -0.28
C ASP A 133 16.15 -15.57 -1.35
N ARG A 134 16.92 -15.08 -2.32
CA ARG A 134 16.41 -14.41 -3.51
C ARG A 134 15.73 -15.44 -4.40
N PHE A 135 14.55 -15.13 -4.92
CA PHE A 135 13.97 -15.94 -6.00
C PHE A 135 14.81 -15.79 -7.29
N PRO A 136 14.86 -16.82 -8.15
CA PRO A 136 15.53 -16.72 -9.45
C PRO A 136 14.97 -15.57 -10.29
N GLU A 137 13.64 -15.41 -10.28
CA GLU A 137 12.90 -14.30 -10.86
C GLU A 137 11.85 -13.81 -9.86
N PRO A 138 11.51 -12.51 -9.82
CA PRO A 138 10.42 -12.02 -8.97
C PRO A 138 9.11 -12.73 -9.29
N ILE A 139 8.41 -13.18 -8.26
CA ILE A 139 7.10 -13.83 -8.41
C ILE A 139 5.97 -12.87 -8.04
N ILE A 140 4.83 -13.00 -8.71
CA ILE A 140 3.61 -12.23 -8.43
C ILE A 140 2.69 -13.12 -7.59
N THR A 141 2.25 -12.63 -6.44
CA THR A 141 1.38 -13.37 -5.52
C THR A 141 0.20 -12.49 -5.12
N PRO A 142 -0.83 -12.38 -5.98
CA PRO A 142 -1.93 -11.48 -5.73
C PRO A 142 -2.79 -11.92 -4.55
N ALA A 143 -3.44 -10.97 -3.92
CA ALA A 143 -4.47 -11.22 -2.91
C ALA A 143 -5.70 -10.34 -3.14
N THR A 144 -6.89 -10.85 -2.85
CA THR A 144 -8.12 -10.04 -2.83
C THR A 144 -8.11 -9.11 -1.63
N LYS A 145 -8.73 -7.93 -1.79
CA LYS A 145 -8.90 -6.99 -0.68
C LYS A 145 -10.29 -7.15 -0.06
N ALA A 146 -10.38 -7.89 1.05
CA ALA A 146 -11.64 -8.11 1.76
C ALA A 146 -12.16 -6.80 2.41
N GLU A 147 -13.48 -6.64 2.54
CA GLU A 147 -14.06 -5.52 3.32
C GLU A 147 -13.86 -5.72 4.82
N GLU A 148 -13.92 -6.97 5.27
CA GLU A 148 -13.68 -7.40 6.64
C GLU A 148 -12.92 -8.74 6.62
N GLY A 149 -11.96 -8.93 7.53
CA GLY A 149 -11.13 -10.13 7.61
C GLY A 149 -9.72 -9.97 7.04
N HIS A 150 -9.06 -11.09 6.72
CA HIS A 150 -7.73 -11.10 6.13
C HIS A 150 -7.82 -11.23 4.60
N ASP A 151 -6.92 -10.57 3.89
CA ASP A 151 -6.78 -10.69 2.44
C ASP A 151 -6.53 -12.14 2.03
N GLU A 152 -7.22 -12.62 0.98
CA GLU A 152 -7.12 -14.00 0.52
C GLU A 152 -6.19 -14.10 -0.69
N ASN A 153 -5.26 -15.05 -0.64
CA ASN A 153 -4.34 -15.30 -1.76
C ASN A 153 -5.12 -15.87 -2.95
N ILE A 154 -4.98 -15.25 -4.11
CA ILE A 154 -5.56 -15.72 -5.37
C ILE A 154 -4.47 -16.01 -6.39
N SER A 155 -4.81 -16.81 -7.40
CA SER A 155 -3.98 -17.05 -8.57
C SER A 155 -3.91 -15.82 -9.48
N PHE A 156 -2.94 -15.81 -10.39
CA PHE A 156 -2.86 -14.78 -11.42
C PHE A 156 -4.09 -14.80 -12.33
N GLU A 157 -4.59 -15.98 -12.69
CA GLU A 157 -5.76 -16.17 -13.52
C GLU A 157 -7.03 -15.60 -12.87
N GLU A 158 -7.20 -15.80 -11.56
CA GLU A 158 -8.29 -15.17 -10.80
C GLU A 158 -8.14 -13.65 -10.76
N ALA A 159 -6.93 -13.13 -10.59
CA ALA A 159 -6.66 -11.70 -10.53
C ALA A 159 -6.97 -10.96 -11.84
N VAL A 160 -6.79 -11.62 -13.00
CA VAL A 160 -7.11 -11.07 -14.32
C VAL A 160 -8.63 -10.89 -14.53
N ASN A 161 -9.46 -11.59 -13.75
CA ASN A 161 -10.92 -11.56 -13.87
C ASN A 161 -11.60 -10.62 -12.85
N ILE A 162 -10.82 -9.80 -12.12
CA ILE A 162 -11.32 -8.73 -11.24
C ILE A 162 -11.45 -7.44 -12.03
#